data_AF-A0A612SJ61-F1
#
_entry.id   AF-A0A612SJ61-F1
#
_cell.length_a   1.000
_cell.length_b   1.000
_cell.length_c   1.000
_cell.angle_alpha   90.00
_cell.angle_beta   90.00
_cell.angle_gamma   90.00
#
_symmetry.space_group_name_H-M   'P 1'
#
loop_
_entity.id
_entity.type
_entity.pdbx_description
1 polymer ?
#
loop_
_entity_poly.entity_id
_entity_poly.type
_entity_poly.pdbx_seq_one_letter_code
_entity_poly.pdbx_strand_id
1 'polypeptide(L)'
;MSKNKEKQDEEMSKNKVKRKRNISKVQFFVGCSIILASLFLDFLNVPSHFGLNMMSINWSLFNILVVIFLYLLTFKNIEARTILKEKNKKDIVNALLKECYTNINPTINSLQAIKMQINEENIDAAMNIAFPNDNLIQDLIKDGLLTKDELMYYLSIKSSFKSMLSFSHFLDLEVKDEIKTDIEQIYANYKTELEDLVTSALSIS
;
A
#
# COMPACT_ATOMS: atom_id res chain seq x y z
N MET A 1 -16.63 4.23 23.59
CA MET A 1 -16.49 5.64 23.16
C MET A 1 -15.48 5.84 22.01
N SER A 2 -14.58 4.88 21.74
CA SER A 2 -13.52 4.99 20.72
C SER A 2 -14.00 4.91 19.25
N LYS A 3 -14.88 3.96 18.91
CA LYS A 3 -15.33 3.71 17.52
C LYS A 3 -16.09 4.86 16.85
N ASN A 4 -16.71 5.76 17.62
CA ASN A 4 -17.43 6.90 17.06
C ASN A 4 -16.49 8.06 16.68
N LYS A 5 -15.36 8.24 17.38
CA LYS A 5 -14.34 9.23 17.00
C LYS A 5 -13.64 8.84 15.72
N GLU A 6 -13.28 7.56 15.59
CA GLU A 6 -12.58 7.04 14.42
C GLU A 6 -13.41 7.17 13.13
N LYS A 7 -14.73 6.88 13.19
CA LYS A 7 -15.66 7.10 12.07
C LYS A 7 -15.82 8.59 11.73
N GLN A 8 -15.85 9.46 12.74
CA GLN A 8 -15.96 10.91 12.53
C GLN A 8 -14.70 11.48 11.88
N ASP A 9 -13.52 11.02 12.28
CA ASP A 9 -12.24 11.45 11.72
C ASP A 9 -12.05 10.93 10.28
N GLU A 10 -12.53 9.72 9.98
CA GLU A 10 -12.56 9.17 8.62
C GLU A 10 -13.48 9.97 7.69
N GLU A 11 -14.69 10.33 8.13
CA GLU A 11 -15.61 11.16 7.34
C GLU A 11 -15.08 12.58 7.13
N MET A 12 -14.46 13.17 8.15
CA MET A 12 -13.87 14.50 8.06
C MET A 12 -12.66 14.51 7.12
N SER A 13 -11.85 13.46 7.13
CA SER A 13 -10.74 13.24 6.18
C SER A 13 -11.26 13.07 4.75
N LYS A 14 -12.27 12.22 4.53
CA LYS A 14 -12.89 12.00 3.22
C LYS A 14 -13.49 13.29 2.65
N ASN A 15 -14.16 14.10 3.47
CA ASN A 15 -14.72 15.39 3.03
C ASN A 15 -13.65 16.44 2.72
N LYS A 16 -12.55 16.52 3.51
CA LYS A 16 -11.42 17.40 3.21
C LYS A 16 -10.75 17.04 1.89
N VAL A 17 -10.54 15.75 1.62
CA VAL A 17 -9.98 15.26 0.35
C VAL A 17 -10.92 15.56 -0.83
N LYS A 18 -12.23 15.35 -0.67
CA LYS A 18 -13.24 15.63 -1.70
C LYS A 18 -13.32 17.13 -2.02
N ARG A 19 -13.25 18.00 -1.00
CA ARG A 19 -13.24 19.46 -1.15
C ARG A 19 -11.96 19.98 -1.83
N LYS A 20 -10.79 19.47 -1.43
CA LYS A 20 -9.49 19.83 -2.05
C LYS A 20 -9.42 19.40 -3.52
N ARG A 21 -9.98 18.24 -3.86
CA ARG A 21 -10.08 17.70 -5.23
C ARG A 21 -11.06 18.49 -6.12
N ASN A 22 -12.14 19.04 -5.56
CA ASN A 22 -13.07 19.89 -6.30
C ASN A 22 -12.48 21.28 -6.58
N ILE A 23 -11.76 21.86 -5.60
CA ILE A 23 -11.07 23.15 -5.79
C ILE A 23 -10.01 23.05 -6.89
N SER A 24 -9.25 21.94 -6.97
CA SER A 24 -8.27 21.73 -8.03
C SER A 24 -8.90 21.59 -9.42
N LYS A 25 -10.09 21.00 -9.53
CA LYS A 25 -10.83 20.88 -10.80
C LYS A 25 -11.37 22.22 -11.29
N VAL A 26 -11.90 23.04 -10.39
CA VAL A 26 -12.41 24.38 -10.74
C VAL A 26 -11.25 25.27 -11.19
N GLN A 27 -10.13 25.27 -10.47
CA GLN A 27 -8.92 26.01 -10.88
C GLN A 27 -8.38 25.56 -12.24
N PHE A 28 -8.42 24.26 -12.53
CA PHE A 28 -8.02 23.70 -13.82
C PHE A 28 -8.96 24.17 -14.94
N PHE A 29 -10.27 24.07 -14.75
CA PHE A 29 -11.26 24.51 -15.74
C PHE A 29 -11.18 26.02 -16.01
N VAL A 30 -11.03 26.84 -14.97
CA VAL A 30 -10.88 28.29 -15.10
C VAL A 30 -9.59 28.63 -15.84
N GLY A 31 -8.45 27.99 -15.50
CA GLY A 31 -7.17 28.21 -16.18
C GLY A 31 -7.21 27.82 -17.66
N CYS A 32 -7.74 26.65 -17.99
CA CYS A 32 -7.93 26.23 -19.38
C CYS A 32 -8.88 27.16 -20.14
N SER A 33 -9.98 27.60 -19.51
CA SER A 33 -10.93 28.51 -20.14
C SER A 33 -10.34 29.89 -20.41
N ILE A 34 -9.46 30.40 -19.54
CA ILE A 34 -8.76 31.68 -19.76
C ILE A 34 -7.83 31.56 -20.96
N ILE A 35 -7.03 30.48 -21.06
CA ILE A 35 -6.12 30.29 -22.19
C ILE A 35 -6.89 30.14 -23.51
N LEU A 36 -7.95 29.33 -23.53
CA LEU A 36 -8.81 29.17 -24.71
C LEU A 36 -9.47 30.49 -25.11
N ALA A 37 -9.96 31.27 -24.15
CA ALA A 37 -10.53 32.58 -24.41
C ALA A 37 -9.48 33.56 -24.96
N SER A 38 -8.25 33.55 -24.43
CA SER A 38 -7.16 34.37 -24.94
C SER A 38 -6.78 33.98 -26.37
N LEU A 39 -6.65 32.70 -26.68
CA LEU A 39 -6.37 32.21 -28.03
C LEU A 39 -7.50 32.53 -29.02
N PHE A 40 -8.76 32.45 -28.56
CA PHE A 40 -9.92 32.77 -29.37
C PHE A 40 -10.04 34.28 -29.66
N LEU A 41 -9.77 35.13 -28.66
CA LEU A 41 -9.71 36.58 -28.82
C LEU A 41 -8.59 37.01 -29.76
N ASP A 42 -7.46 36.32 -29.72
CA ASP A 42 -6.32 36.54 -30.61
C ASP A 42 -6.62 36.10 -32.05
N PHE A 43 -7.23 34.91 -32.22
CA PHE A 43 -7.69 34.42 -33.54
C PHE A 43 -8.68 35.38 -34.22
N LEU A 44 -9.54 36.04 -33.43
CA LEU A 44 -10.50 37.02 -33.93
C LEU A 44 -9.90 38.43 -34.10
N ASN A 45 -8.61 38.65 -33.81
CA ASN A 45 -7.94 39.95 -33.90
C ASN A 45 -8.73 41.08 -33.18
N VAL A 46 -9.44 40.74 -32.11
CA VAL A 46 -10.37 41.65 -31.41
C VAL A 46 -9.75 42.98 -30.99
N PRO A 47 -8.49 43.04 -30.50
CA PRO A 47 -7.90 44.33 -30.12
C PRO A 47 -7.70 45.29 -31.31
N SER A 48 -7.49 44.75 -32.53
CA SER A 48 -7.39 45.57 -33.75
C SER A 48 -8.74 46.18 -34.14
N HIS A 49 -9.84 45.45 -33.89
CA HIS A 49 -11.21 45.92 -34.10
C HIS A 49 -11.63 46.97 -33.07
N PHE A 50 -11.06 46.94 -31.87
CA PHE A 50 -11.26 47.95 -30.83
C PHE A 50 -10.33 49.18 -30.95
N GLY A 51 -9.53 49.28 -32.01
CA GLY A 51 -8.64 50.42 -32.25
C GLY A 51 -7.42 50.48 -31.32
N LEU A 52 -7.11 49.39 -30.61
CA LEU A 52 -5.90 49.29 -29.80
C LEU A 52 -4.71 49.01 -30.72
N ASN A 53 -3.73 49.90 -30.72
CA ASN A 53 -2.52 49.75 -31.52
C ASN A 53 -1.69 48.59 -30.94
N MET A 54 -1.71 47.44 -31.63
CA MET A 54 -1.07 46.17 -31.24
C MET A 54 0.46 46.25 -31.10
N MET A 55 1.08 47.40 -31.35
CA MET A 55 2.53 47.60 -31.43
C MET A 55 3.25 47.54 -30.07
N SER A 56 2.54 47.50 -28.93
CA SER A 56 3.14 47.56 -27.58
C SER A 56 2.98 46.29 -26.73
N ILE A 57 2.19 45.30 -27.15
CA ILE A 57 2.06 44.03 -26.42
C ILE A 57 3.17 43.10 -26.90
N ASN A 58 4.09 42.75 -26.00
CA ASN A 58 5.13 41.78 -26.29
C ASN A 58 4.52 40.37 -26.32
N TRP A 59 3.98 39.99 -27.48
CA TRP A 59 3.40 38.68 -27.76
C TRP A 59 4.34 37.51 -27.45
N SER A 60 5.66 37.73 -27.50
CA SER A 60 6.65 36.74 -27.05
C SER A 60 6.53 36.45 -25.55
N LEU A 61 6.37 37.48 -24.71
CA LEU A 61 6.16 37.31 -23.27
C LEU A 61 4.84 36.60 -22.95
N PHE A 62 3.77 36.89 -23.69
CA PHE A 62 2.49 36.21 -23.51
C PHE A 62 2.58 34.72 -23.87
N ASN A 63 3.24 34.38 -24.98
CA ASN A 63 3.47 32.99 -25.37
C ASN A 63 4.32 32.24 -24.32
N ILE A 64 5.38 32.87 -23.80
CA ILE A 64 6.19 32.31 -22.72
C ILE A 64 5.34 32.05 -21.47
N LEU A 65 4.46 32.99 -21.11
CA LEU A 65 3.57 32.85 -19.95
C LEU A 65 2.59 31.69 -20.12
N VAL A 66 1.99 31.54 -21.30
CA VAL A 66 1.08 30.42 -21.61
C VAL A 66 1.82 29.08 -21.52
N VAL A 67 3.04 28.99 -22.06
CA VAL A 67 3.87 27.78 -21.98
C VAL A 67 4.21 27.43 -20.53
N ILE A 68 4.61 28.41 -19.71
CA ILE A 68 4.89 28.20 -18.28
C ILE A 68 3.62 27.71 -17.55
N PHE A 69 2.47 28.30 -17.85
CA PHE A 69 1.22 27.90 -17.21
C PHE A 69 0.79 26.48 -17.60
N LEU A 70 0.90 26.12 -18.88
CA LEU A 70 0.63 24.75 -19.36
C LEU A 70 1.60 23.75 -18.73
N TYR A 71 2.87 24.11 -18.59
CA TYR A 71 3.87 23.28 -17.91
C TYR A 71 3.47 23.03 -16.45
N LEU A 72 3.13 24.07 -15.68
CA LEU A 72 2.71 23.93 -14.28
C LEU A 72 1.42 23.09 -14.14
N LEU A 73 0.46 23.27 -15.05
CA LEU A 73 -0.76 22.46 -15.07
C LEU A 73 -0.46 20.99 -15.34
N THR A 74 0.37 20.72 -16.34
CA THR A 74 0.75 19.36 -16.73
C THR A 74 1.53 18.68 -15.62
N PHE A 75 2.50 19.39 -15.04
CA PHE A 75 3.28 18.92 -13.90
C PHE A 75 2.39 18.54 -12.72
N LYS A 76 1.49 19.45 -12.31
CA LYS A 76 0.56 19.20 -11.18
C LYS A 76 -0.36 18.00 -11.44
N ASN A 77 -0.81 17.80 -12.68
CA ASN A 77 -1.68 16.68 -13.02
C ASN A 77 -0.92 15.35 -13.03
N ILE A 78 0.29 15.33 -13.60
CA ILE A 78 1.17 14.16 -13.59
C ILE A 78 1.53 13.80 -12.15
N GLU A 79 1.97 14.77 -11.35
CA GLU A 79 2.35 14.58 -9.94
C GLU A 79 1.18 14.03 -9.12
N ALA A 80 -0.02 14.60 -9.26
CA ALA A 80 -1.21 14.10 -8.58
C ALA A 80 -1.54 12.65 -8.97
N ARG A 81 -1.37 12.29 -10.25
CA ARG A 81 -1.59 10.92 -10.73
C ARG A 81 -0.52 9.96 -10.19
N THR A 82 0.73 10.38 -10.13
CA THR A 82 1.85 9.59 -9.57
C THR A 82 1.63 9.33 -8.09
N ILE A 83 1.29 10.34 -7.29
CA ILE A 83 0.99 10.20 -5.86
C ILE A 83 -0.17 9.23 -5.63
N LEU A 84 -1.25 9.35 -6.43
CA LEU A 84 -2.39 8.41 -6.33
C LEU A 84 -1.98 6.97 -6.67
N LYS A 85 -1.13 6.79 -7.67
CA LYS A 85 -0.65 5.47 -8.08
C LYS A 85 0.22 4.84 -6.97
N GLU A 86 1.14 5.61 -6.38
CA GLU A 86 1.97 5.15 -5.27
C GLU A 86 1.15 4.81 -4.03
N LYS A 87 0.17 5.66 -3.69
CA LYS A 87 -0.75 5.37 -2.59
C LYS A 87 -1.51 4.07 -2.81
N ASN A 88 -2.09 3.88 -4.01
CA ASN A 88 -2.81 2.65 -4.32
C ASN A 88 -1.92 1.41 -4.25
N LYS A 89 -0.67 1.51 -4.72
CA LYS A 89 0.31 0.42 -4.58
C LYS A 89 0.54 0.08 -3.11
N LYS A 90 0.72 1.08 -2.25
CA LYS A 90 0.91 0.87 -0.80
C LYS A 90 -0.33 0.26 -0.14
N ASP A 91 -1.52 0.72 -0.49
CA ASP A 91 -2.77 0.17 0.04
C ASP A 91 -2.95 -1.31 -0.36
N ILE A 92 -2.55 -1.70 -1.58
CA ILE A 92 -2.56 -3.10 -2.04
C ILE A 92 -1.57 -3.95 -1.23
N VAL A 93 -0.34 -3.47 -1.03
CA VAL A 93 0.68 -4.17 -0.21
C VAL A 93 0.14 -4.42 1.19
N ASN A 94 -0.42 -3.40 1.83
CA ASN A 94 -0.97 -3.53 3.18
C ASN A 94 -2.11 -4.54 3.24
N ALA A 95 -2.99 -4.57 2.23
CA ALA A 95 -4.05 -5.55 2.15
C ALA A 95 -3.52 -6.99 2.03
N LEU A 96 -2.49 -7.21 1.20
CA LEU A 96 -1.86 -8.52 1.02
C LEU A 96 -1.16 -9.01 2.30
N LEU A 97 -0.43 -8.12 2.98
CA LEU A 97 0.20 -8.44 4.27
C LEU A 97 -0.83 -8.80 5.32
N LYS A 98 -1.90 -7.99 5.44
CA LYS A 98 -2.99 -8.23 6.40
C LYS A 98 -3.68 -9.57 6.14
N GLU A 99 -3.95 -9.90 4.89
CA GLU A 99 -4.51 -11.20 4.50
C GLU A 99 -3.59 -12.35 4.94
N CYS A 100 -2.28 -12.25 4.68
CA CYS A 100 -1.32 -13.26 5.13
C CYS A 100 -1.34 -13.43 6.66
N TYR A 101 -1.26 -12.33 7.41
CA TYR A 101 -1.25 -12.40 8.88
C TYR A 101 -2.56 -12.96 9.45
N THR A 102 -3.68 -12.66 8.82
CA THR A 102 -4.99 -13.18 9.25
C THR A 102 -5.10 -14.69 9.00
N ASN A 103 -4.41 -15.22 7.97
CA ASN A 103 -4.47 -16.63 7.60
C ASN A 103 -3.56 -17.55 8.45
N ILE A 104 -2.57 -17.00 9.17
CA ILE A 104 -1.61 -17.79 9.95
C ILE A 104 -2.31 -18.60 11.07
N ASN A 105 -3.04 -17.94 11.97
CA ASN A 105 -3.68 -18.62 13.11
C ASN A 105 -4.71 -19.70 12.67
N PRO A 106 -5.60 -19.44 11.70
CA PRO A 106 -6.47 -20.49 11.14
C PRO A 106 -5.68 -21.68 10.58
N THR A 107 -4.58 -21.41 9.88
CA THR A 107 -3.73 -22.46 9.30
C THR A 107 -3.10 -23.33 10.39
N ILE A 108 -2.53 -22.72 11.43
CA ILE A 108 -2.00 -23.43 12.60
C ILE A 108 -3.07 -24.33 13.22
N ASN A 109 -4.27 -23.79 13.47
CA ASN A 109 -5.36 -24.53 14.09
C ASN A 109 -5.82 -25.70 13.22
N SER A 110 -5.89 -25.52 11.89
CA SER A 110 -6.24 -26.60 10.97
C SER A 110 -5.18 -27.71 10.92
N LEU A 111 -3.89 -27.36 10.91
CA LEU A 111 -2.80 -28.34 10.91
C LEU A 111 -2.80 -29.15 12.21
N GLN A 112 -3.02 -28.50 13.35
CA GLN A 112 -3.15 -29.17 14.64
C GLN A 112 -4.38 -30.09 14.69
N ALA A 113 -5.53 -29.66 14.14
CA ALA A 113 -6.75 -30.46 14.12
C ALA A 113 -6.62 -31.73 13.26
N ILE A 114 -5.88 -31.65 12.16
CA ILE A 114 -5.68 -32.78 11.24
C ILE A 114 -4.61 -33.76 11.77
N LYS A 115 -3.88 -33.40 12.84
CA LYS A 115 -2.72 -34.18 13.36
C LYS A 115 -1.77 -34.61 12.24
N MET A 116 -1.55 -33.72 11.29
CA MET A 116 -0.74 -34.06 10.12
C MET A 116 0.71 -34.26 10.57
N GLN A 117 1.30 -35.40 10.23
CA GLN A 117 2.75 -35.56 10.33
C GLN A 117 3.39 -34.62 9.31
N ILE A 118 3.87 -33.49 9.80
CA ILE A 118 4.54 -32.50 8.97
C ILE A 118 5.90 -33.10 8.60
N ASN A 119 6.10 -33.41 7.32
CA ASN A 119 7.38 -33.77 6.72
C ASN A 119 7.84 -32.63 5.78
N GLU A 120 9.05 -32.70 5.22
CA GLU A 120 9.56 -31.64 4.33
C GLU A 120 8.61 -31.32 3.16
N GLU A 121 7.97 -32.32 2.55
CA GLU A 121 7.02 -32.12 1.45
C GLU A 121 5.75 -31.37 1.88
N ASN A 122 5.27 -31.60 3.10
CA ASN A 122 4.09 -30.95 3.65
C ASN A 122 4.40 -29.56 4.24
N ILE A 123 5.66 -29.28 4.62
CA ILE A 123 6.06 -27.95 5.08
C ILE A 123 5.83 -26.91 3.98
N ASP A 124 6.27 -27.19 2.76
CA ASP A 124 6.10 -26.26 1.64
C ASP A 124 4.62 -26.05 1.30
N ALA A 125 3.80 -27.10 1.37
CA ALA A 125 2.34 -26.99 1.21
C ALA A 125 1.71 -26.10 2.30
N ALA A 126 2.09 -26.29 3.57
CA ALA A 126 1.63 -25.46 4.68
C ALA A 126 2.09 -24.00 4.57
N MET A 127 3.33 -23.76 4.11
CA MET A 127 3.84 -22.42 3.80
C MET A 127 3.01 -21.74 2.71
N ASN A 128 2.66 -22.46 1.64
CA ASN A 128 1.84 -21.90 0.55
C ASN A 128 0.40 -21.60 0.99
N ILE A 129 -0.16 -22.36 1.93
CA ILE A 129 -1.49 -22.10 2.50
C ILE A 129 -1.46 -20.85 3.40
N ALA A 130 -0.44 -20.72 4.25
CA ALA A 130 -0.30 -19.58 5.16
C ALA A 130 0.10 -18.28 4.43
N PHE A 131 0.86 -18.39 3.34
CA PHE A 131 1.39 -17.26 2.57
C PHE A 131 1.01 -17.36 1.07
N PRO A 132 -0.29 -17.32 0.72
CA PRO A 132 -0.77 -17.57 -0.64
C PRO A 132 -0.26 -16.55 -1.67
N ASN A 133 0.10 -15.35 -1.21
CA ASN A 133 0.54 -14.24 -2.04
C ASN A 133 2.03 -13.89 -1.84
N ASP A 134 2.87 -14.81 -1.33
CA ASP A 134 4.30 -14.55 -1.09
C ASP A 134 5.01 -14.04 -2.35
N ASN A 135 4.78 -14.65 -3.50
CA ASN A 135 5.39 -14.21 -4.77
C ASN A 135 5.05 -12.75 -5.10
N LEU A 136 3.79 -12.35 -4.90
CA LEU A 136 3.36 -10.97 -5.12
C LEU A 136 4.01 -10.02 -4.11
N ILE A 137 4.12 -10.44 -2.84
CA ILE A 137 4.81 -9.66 -1.81
C ILE A 137 6.30 -9.50 -2.16
N GLN A 138 6.99 -10.56 -2.60
CA GLN A 138 8.38 -10.51 -3.05
C GLN A 138 8.60 -9.54 -4.22
N ASP A 139 7.69 -9.51 -5.18
CA ASP A 139 7.77 -8.55 -6.29
C ASP A 139 7.52 -7.11 -5.82
N LEU A 140 6.61 -6.91 -4.87
CA LEU A 140 6.35 -5.60 -4.27
C LEU A 140 7.50 -5.11 -3.37
N ILE A 141 8.29 -6.04 -2.79
CA ILE A 141 9.53 -5.73 -2.06
C ILE A 141 10.58 -5.14 -3.03
N LYS A 142 10.75 -5.74 -4.22
CA LYS A 142 11.71 -5.24 -5.23
C LYS A 142 11.37 -3.81 -5.69
N ASP A 143 10.08 -3.47 -5.70
CA ASP A 143 9.58 -2.14 -6.03
C ASP A 143 9.83 -1.09 -4.92
N GLY A 144 10.40 -1.47 -3.77
CA GLY A 144 10.70 -0.55 -2.66
C GLY A 144 9.45 -0.03 -1.94
N LEU A 145 8.31 -0.72 -2.07
CA LEU A 145 7.04 -0.30 -1.50
C LEU A 145 6.92 -0.58 0.00
N LEU A 146 7.65 -1.59 0.49
CA LEU A 146 7.79 -1.85 1.91
C LEU A 146 8.99 -1.10 2.47
N THR A 147 8.80 -0.51 3.64
CA THR A 147 9.90 -0.04 4.47
C THR A 147 10.75 -1.22 4.93
N LYS A 148 11.99 -0.93 5.33
CA LYS A 148 12.90 -1.94 5.90
C LYS A 148 12.25 -2.67 7.07
N ASP A 149 11.56 -1.95 7.95
CA ASP A 149 10.97 -2.53 9.15
C ASP A 149 9.79 -3.45 8.79
N GLU A 150 8.91 -3.03 7.89
CA GLU A 150 7.79 -3.87 7.40
C GLU A 150 8.31 -5.15 6.73
N LEU A 151 9.39 -5.07 5.95
CA LEU A 151 10.03 -6.23 5.34
C LEU A 151 10.62 -7.17 6.39
N MET A 152 11.40 -6.64 7.33
CA MET A 152 12.00 -7.45 8.39
C MET A 152 10.94 -8.15 9.23
N TYR A 153 9.83 -7.47 9.49
CA TYR A 153 8.70 -8.02 10.23
C TYR A 153 7.97 -9.14 9.47
N TYR A 154 7.77 -8.96 8.17
CA TYR A 154 7.22 -10.02 7.31
C TYR A 154 8.13 -11.25 7.29
N LEU A 155 9.45 -11.05 7.13
CA LEU A 155 10.42 -12.14 7.10
C LEU A 155 10.54 -12.85 8.44
N SER A 156 10.46 -12.15 9.58
CA SER A 156 10.48 -12.77 10.90
C SER A 156 9.26 -13.67 11.10
N ILE A 157 8.06 -13.20 10.77
CA ILE A 157 6.83 -14.02 10.85
C ILE A 157 6.96 -15.27 9.97
N LYS A 158 7.40 -15.11 8.73
CA LYS A 158 7.60 -16.23 7.79
C LYS A 158 8.62 -17.25 8.32
N SER A 159 9.72 -16.77 8.88
CA SER A 159 10.75 -17.61 9.48
C SER A 159 10.24 -18.36 10.71
N SER A 160 9.56 -17.67 11.63
CA SER A 160 9.04 -18.28 12.86
C SER A 160 7.96 -19.33 12.56
N PHE A 161 7.09 -19.08 11.58
CA PHE A 161 6.13 -20.09 11.10
C PHE A 161 6.82 -21.31 10.51
N LYS A 162 7.85 -21.12 9.66
CA LYS A 162 8.62 -22.24 9.10
C LYS A 162 9.33 -23.04 10.21
N SER A 163 9.93 -22.37 11.19
CA SER A 163 10.58 -23.01 12.34
C SER A 163 9.59 -23.83 13.15
N MET A 164 8.41 -23.27 13.45
CA MET A 164 7.33 -23.97 14.15
C MET A 164 6.91 -25.26 13.41
N LEU A 165 6.66 -25.18 12.11
CA LEU A 165 6.31 -26.36 11.30
C LEU A 165 7.43 -27.41 11.31
N SER A 166 8.67 -26.97 11.13
CA SER A 166 9.84 -27.86 11.16
C SER A 166 9.99 -28.54 12.53
N PHE A 167 9.75 -27.81 13.62
CA PHE A 167 9.81 -28.37 14.97
C PHE A 167 8.66 -29.32 15.28
N SER A 168 7.48 -29.10 14.68
CA SER A 168 6.33 -29.99 14.86
C SER A 168 6.58 -31.42 14.40
N HIS A 169 7.48 -31.62 13.43
CA HIS A 169 7.92 -32.95 13.00
C HIS A 169 8.54 -33.76 14.14
N PHE A 170 9.31 -33.11 15.02
CA PHE A 170 10.02 -33.79 16.11
C PHE A 170 9.10 -34.17 17.27
N LEU A 171 7.87 -33.64 17.34
CA LEU A 171 6.90 -33.99 18.39
C LEU A 171 6.38 -35.44 18.26
N ASP A 172 6.44 -36.01 17.06
CA ASP A 172 5.91 -37.35 16.77
C ASP A 172 7.01 -38.44 16.79
N LEU A 173 8.25 -38.07 17.12
CA LEU A 173 9.34 -39.03 17.25
C LEU A 173 9.24 -39.77 18.60
N GLU A 174 9.48 -41.09 18.58
CA GLU A 174 9.70 -41.86 19.80
C GLU A 174 11.08 -41.52 20.39
N VAL A 175 11.12 -40.47 21.22
CA VAL A 175 12.28 -40.04 22.00
C VAL A 175 12.02 -40.24 23.50
N LYS A 176 13.10 -40.26 24.29
CA LYS A 176 13.04 -40.33 25.76
C LYS A 176 12.18 -39.20 26.32
N ASP A 177 11.46 -39.46 27.41
CA ASP A 177 10.51 -38.51 28.02
C ASP A 177 11.12 -37.13 28.34
N GLU A 178 12.38 -37.08 28.78
CA GLU A 178 13.11 -35.82 29.03
C GLU A 178 13.27 -34.99 27.75
N ILE A 179 13.70 -35.63 26.65
CA ILE A 179 13.88 -34.99 25.33
C ILE A 179 12.53 -34.56 24.76
N LYS A 180 11.48 -35.37 24.96
CA LYS A 180 10.13 -35.06 24.51
C LYS A 180 9.59 -33.79 25.18
N THR A 181 9.84 -33.64 26.49
CA THR A 181 9.43 -32.45 27.24
C THR A 181 10.14 -31.19 26.73
N ASP A 182 11.44 -31.28 26.43
CA ASP A 182 12.21 -30.17 25.86
C ASP A 182 11.68 -29.75 24.47
N ILE A 183 11.35 -30.72 23.61
CA ILE A 183 10.80 -30.45 22.27
C ILE A 183 9.43 -29.78 22.37
N GLU A 184 8.55 -30.25 23.27
CA GLU A 184 7.24 -29.65 23.53
C GLU A 184 7.38 -28.19 24.00
N GLN A 185 8.33 -27.91 24.90
CA GLN A 185 8.61 -26.55 25.36
C GLN A 185 9.12 -25.64 24.24
N ILE A 186 10.06 -26.13 23.41
CA ILE A 186 10.59 -25.37 22.28
C ILE A 186 9.48 -25.06 21.26
N TYR A 187 8.64 -26.04 20.94
CA TYR A 187 7.50 -25.85 20.05
C TYR A 187 6.51 -24.82 20.60
N ALA A 188 6.17 -24.91 21.89
CA ALA A 188 5.30 -23.94 22.55
C ALA A 188 5.86 -22.52 22.49
N ASN A 189 7.17 -22.36 22.73
CA ASN A 189 7.84 -21.06 22.63
C ASN A 189 7.74 -20.48 21.21
N TYR A 190 8.03 -21.25 20.16
CA TYR A 190 7.91 -20.78 18.78
C TYR A 190 6.46 -20.42 18.42
N LYS A 191 5.49 -21.18 18.92
CA LYS A 191 4.06 -20.89 18.71
C LYS A 191 3.68 -19.56 19.36
N THR A 192 4.05 -19.34 20.63
CA THR A 192 3.75 -18.09 21.34
C THR A 192 4.44 -16.89 20.70
N GLU A 193 5.72 -17.02 20.33
CA GLU A 193 6.44 -15.96 19.60
C GLU A 193 5.73 -15.60 18.29
N LEU A 194 5.29 -16.60 17.53
CA LEU A 194 4.57 -16.37 16.29
C LEU A 194 3.20 -15.69 16.54
N GLU A 195 2.44 -16.13 17.53
CA GLU A 195 1.16 -15.52 17.89
C GLU A 195 1.32 -14.05 18.31
N ASP A 196 2.38 -13.74 19.07
CA ASP A 196 2.71 -12.38 19.49
C ASP A 196 3.10 -11.50 18.29
N LEU A 197 3.93 -12.02 17.38
CA LEU A 197 4.34 -11.33 16.16
C LEU A 197 3.14 -11.05 15.26
N VAL A 198 2.25 -12.03 15.05
CA VAL A 198 1.05 -11.88 14.22
C VAL A 198 0.06 -10.89 14.83
N THR A 199 -0.17 -10.96 16.15
CA THR A 199 -1.07 -10.06 16.86
C THR A 199 -0.57 -8.62 16.77
N SER A 200 0.73 -8.42 16.96
CA SER A 200 1.38 -7.12 16.81
C SER A 200 1.28 -6.61 15.36
N ALA A 201 1.45 -7.48 14.35
CA ALA A 201 1.28 -7.14 12.94
C ALA A 201 -0.13 -6.58 12.63
N LEU A 202 -1.14 -7.30 13.11
CA LEU A 202 -2.55 -6.96 12.87
C LEU A 202 -2.99 -5.70 13.63
N SER A 203 -2.33 -5.36 14.73
CA SER A 203 -2.60 -4.14 15.50
C SER A 203 -2.08 -2.87 14.82
N ILE A 204 -1.09 -3.01 13.93
CA ILE A 204 -0.46 -1.91 13.19
C ILE A 204 -1.10 -1.74 11.78
N SER A 205 -1.79 -2.78 11.27
CA SER A 205 -2.41 -2.83 9.92
C SER A 205 -3.89 -2.43 9.85
#